data_AF-D4B5E2-F1
#
_entry.id   AF-D4B5E2-F1
#
_cell.length_a   1.000
_cell.length_b   1.000
_cell.length_c   1.000
_cell.angle_alpha   90.00
_cell.angle_beta   90.00
_cell.angle_gamma   90.00
#
_symmetry.space_group_name_H-M   'P 1'
#
loop_
_entity.id
_entity.type
_entity.pdbx_description
1 polymer ?
#
loop_
_entity_poly.entity_id
_entity_poly.type
_entity_poly.pdbx_seq_one_letter_code
_entity_poly.pdbx_strand_id
1 'polypeptide(L)'
;MGTNSPNPVPFSEPPYLCGLPSPYYTEAHRQFQKACRAFIWEHLHSHAMEWEREGTVPPHVFEVFAKHNMLLPNLPSPLPVAWLKKLNIHDILGVKVEDWDLIYTGIYLDEVSGYTLVCYTPTCVDFD
;
A
#
# COMPACT_ATOMS: atom_id res chain seq x y z
N MET A 1 6.04 -14.52 3.62
CA MET A 1 6.44 -13.10 3.66
C MET A 1 7.12 -12.77 2.35
N GLY A 2 6.67 -11.72 1.66
CA GLY A 2 7.36 -11.20 0.46
C GLY A 2 8.67 -10.54 0.83
N THR A 3 9.68 -11.33 1.21
CA THR A 3 11.03 -10.81 1.49
C THR A 3 11.85 -10.82 0.21
N ASN A 4 12.61 -9.76 -0.02
CA ASN A 4 13.53 -9.70 -1.17
C ASN A 4 14.54 -10.85 -1.09
N SER A 5 14.62 -11.64 -2.15
CA SER A 5 15.64 -12.68 -2.27
C SER A 5 17.04 -12.04 -2.32
N PRO A 6 18.09 -12.67 -1.76
CA PRO A 6 19.46 -12.15 -1.84
C PRO A 6 19.98 -11.95 -3.27
N ASN A 7 19.40 -12.67 -4.24
CA ASN A 7 19.68 -12.52 -5.66
C ASN A 7 18.34 -12.35 -6.40
N PRO A 8 17.77 -11.12 -6.41
CA PRO A 8 16.50 -10.87 -7.06
C PRO A 8 16.65 -11.01 -8.57
N VAL A 9 15.57 -11.45 -9.22
CA VAL A 9 15.50 -11.43 -10.69
C VAL A 9 15.74 -9.99 -11.14
N PRO A 10 16.61 -9.73 -12.13
CA PRO A 10 16.87 -8.37 -12.58
C PRO A 10 15.57 -7.63 -12.89
N PHE A 11 15.42 -6.42 -12.36
CA PHE A 11 14.23 -5.56 -12.51
C PHE A 11 12.93 -6.07 -11.88
N SER A 12 12.98 -7.11 -11.04
CA SER A 12 11.80 -7.55 -10.27
C SER A 12 11.46 -6.62 -9.11
N GLU A 13 12.46 -5.93 -8.56
CA GLU A 13 12.32 -5.02 -7.42
C GLU A 13 12.96 -3.67 -7.75
N PRO A 14 12.46 -2.58 -7.17
CA PRO A 14 13.01 -1.25 -7.39
C PRO A 14 14.44 -1.13 -6.82
N PRO A 15 15.33 -0.32 -7.46
CA PRO A 15 16.73 -0.19 -7.07
C PRO A 15 16.99 0.12 -5.59
N TYR A 16 16.12 0.91 -4.95
CA TYR A 16 16.29 1.30 -3.55
C TYR A 16 16.10 0.15 -2.56
N LEU A 17 15.39 -0.92 -2.96
CA LEU A 17 15.24 -2.16 -2.21
C LEU A 17 16.38 -3.15 -2.45
N CYS A 18 17.05 -3.05 -3.59
CA CYS A 18 18.24 -3.83 -3.94
C CYS A 18 19.53 -3.30 -3.29
N GLY A 19 19.43 -2.35 -2.34
CA GLY A 19 20.57 -1.78 -1.62
C GLY A 19 21.33 -0.68 -2.37
N LEU A 20 20.80 -0.20 -3.50
CA LEU A 20 21.41 0.93 -4.22
C LEU A 20 21.08 2.23 -3.48
N PRO A 21 22.08 3.10 -3.23
CA PRO A 21 21.85 4.36 -2.54
C PRO A 21 21.01 5.29 -3.42
N SER A 22 19.94 5.84 -2.85
CA SER A 22 19.11 6.85 -3.49
C SER A 22 18.92 8.03 -2.53
N PRO A 23 19.03 9.28 -3.00
CA PRO A 23 18.86 10.46 -2.16
C PRO A 23 17.40 10.69 -1.71
N TYR A 24 16.43 10.03 -2.37
CA TYR A 24 15.01 10.21 -2.12
C TYR A 24 14.44 9.27 -1.03
N TYR A 25 15.09 8.14 -0.79
CA TYR A 25 14.59 7.12 0.15
C TYR A 25 15.32 7.21 1.49
N THR A 26 14.58 7.60 2.52
CA THR A 26 15.04 7.61 3.91
C THR A 26 14.90 6.21 4.52
N GLU A 27 15.47 6.01 5.71
CA GLU A 27 15.26 4.77 6.45
C GLU A 27 13.79 4.59 6.85
N ALA A 28 13.08 5.68 7.18
CA ALA A 28 11.65 5.63 7.46
C ALA A 28 10.83 5.13 6.26
N HIS A 29 11.18 5.54 5.03
CA HIS A 29 10.56 5.02 3.80
C HIS A 29 10.73 3.50 3.67
N ARG A 30 11.91 2.97 4.00
CA ARG A 30 12.17 1.51 3.95
C ARG A 30 11.41 0.74 5.03
N GLN A 31 11.25 1.32 6.22
CA GLN A 31 10.46 0.69 7.28
C GLN A 31 8.97 0.66 6.92
N PHE A 32 8.45 1.76 6.38
CA PHE A 32 7.07 1.79 5.85
C PHE A 32 6.88 0.79 4.73
N GLN A 33 7.82 0.70 3.77
CA GLN A 33 7.76 -0.27 2.69
C GLN A 33 7.61 -1.71 3.20
N LYS A 34 8.42 -2.11 4.20
CA LYS A 34 8.33 -3.45 4.81
C LYS A 34 6.98 -3.69 5.48
N ALA A 35 6.47 -2.70 6.22
CA ALA A 35 5.17 -2.79 6.90
C ALA A 35 4.02 -2.87 5.89
N CYS A 36 4.05 -2.02 4.85
CA CYS A 36 3.07 -2.00 3.77
C CYS A 36 3.05 -3.33 3.02
N ARG A 37 4.22 -3.86 2.64
CA ARG A 37 4.34 -5.16 1.98
C ARG A 37 3.79 -6.30 2.83
N ALA A 38 4.05 -6.30 4.14
CA ALA A 38 3.51 -7.31 5.04
C ALA A 38 1.98 -7.24 5.12
N PHE A 39 1.43 -6.03 5.26
CA PHE A 39 -0.01 -5.78 5.29
C PHE A 39 -0.70 -6.24 4.00
N ILE A 40 -0.16 -5.82 2.86
CA ILE A 40 -0.69 -6.15 1.54
C ILE A 40 -0.55 -7.65 1.25
N TRP A 41 0.53 -8.29 1.71
CA TRP A 41 0.68 -9.74 1.59
C TRP A 41 -0.41 -10.50 2.36
N GLU A 42 -0.65 -10.10 3.62
CA GLU A 42 -1.60 -10.74 4.52
C GLU A 42 -3.05 -10.58 4.06
N HIS A 43 -3.44 -9.36 3.67
CA HIS A 43 -4.85 -9.03 3.42
C HIS A 43 -5.25 -9.02 1.94
N LEU A 44 -4.30 -9.12 1.01
CA LEU A 44 -4.59 -9.09 -0.42
C LEU A 44 -3.91 -10.23 -1.19
N HIS A 45 -2.58 -10.34 -1.13
CA HIS A 45 -1.86 -11.28 -2.01
C HIS A 45 -2.13 -12.75 -1.71
N SER A 46 -2.29 -13.09 -0.43
CA SER A 46 -2.58 -14.47 0.03
C SER A 46 -3.83 -15.07 -0.64
N HIS A 47 -4.79 -14.22 -1.04
CA HIS A 47 -6.07 -14.61 -1.62
C HIS A 47 -6.24 -14.18 -3.09
N ALA A 48 -5.25 -13.50 -3.68
CA ALA A 48 -5.38 -12.90 -5.01
C ALA A 48 -5.75 -13.91 -6.12
N MET A 49 -5.14 -15.10 -6.12
CA MET A 49 -5.42 -16.15 -7.12
C MET A 49 -6.84 -16.73 -7.02
N GLU A 50 -7.40 -16.75 -5.80
CA GLU A 50 -8.77 -17.22 -5.55
C GLU A 50 -9.76 -16.18 -6.08
N TRP A 51 -9.56 -14.92 -5.72
CA TRP A 51 -10.44 -13.81 -6.12
C TRP A 51 -10.36 -13.51 -7.62
N GLU A 52 -9.20 -13.69 -8.24
CA GLU A 52 -9.07 -13.60 -9.71
C GLU A 52 -9.89 -14.69 -10.40
N ARG A 53 -9.91 -15.92 -9.86
CA ARG A 53 -10.71 -17.03 -10.41
C ARG A 53 -12.21 -16.80 -10.21
N GLU A 54 -12.61 -16.26 -9.07
CA GLU A 54 -14.01 -15.95 -8.74
C GLU A 54 -14.49 -14.67 -9.44
N GLY A 55 -13.56 -13.82 -9.89
CA GLY A 55 -13.86 -12.55 -10.56
C GLY A 55 -14.42 -11.48 -9.63
N THR A 56 -14.33 -11.66 -8.31
CA THR A 56 -14.83 -10.69 -7.33
C THR A 56 -13.92 -10.60 -6.12
N VAL A 57 -13.83 -9.41 -5.55
CA VAL A 57 -13.10 -9.16 -4.30
C VAL A 57 -14.12 -9.08 -3.17
N PRO A 58 -13.96 -9.85 -2.09
CA PRO A 58 -14.90 -9.83 -0.98
C PRO A 58 -15.03 -8.43 -0.34
N PRO A 59 -16.25 -7.96 0.02
CA PRO A 59 -16.46 -6.63 0.59
C PRO A 59 -15.69 -6.37 1.89
N HIS A 60 -15.44 -7.42 2.69
CA HIS A 60 -14.71 -7.32 3.96
C HIS A 60 -13.26 -6.80 3.78
N VAL A 61 -12.67 -6.97 2.59
CA VAL A 61 -11.32 -6.47 2.29
C VAL A 61 -11.30 -4.95 2.37
N PHE A 62 -12.32 -4.28 1.84
CA PHE A 62 -12.44 -2.83 1.92
C PHE A 62 -12.57 -2.35 3.36
N GLU A 63 -13.33 -3.06 4.19
CA GLU A 63 -13.48 -2.75 5.62
C GLU A 63 -12.15 -2.88 6.38
N VAL A 64 -11.35 -3.90 6.07
CA VAL A 64 -10.01 -4.08 6.64
C VAL A 64 -9.10 -2.91 6.22
N PHE A 65 -9.09 -2.53 4.95
CA PHE A 65 -8.30 -1.39 4.48
C PHE A 65 -8.73 -0.07 5.12
N ALA A 66 -10.04 0.15 5.27
CA ALA A 66 -10.59 1.33 5.95
C ALA A 66 -10.18 1.39 7.43
N LYS A 67 -10.26 0.25 8.14
CA LYS A 67 -9.88 0.15 9.56
C LYS A 67 -8.41 0.47 9.81
N HIS A 68 -7.54 0.12 8.85
CA HIS A 68 -6.09 0.35 8.94
C HIS A 68 -5.66 1.68 8.29
N ASN A 69 -6.59 2.56 7.90
CA ASN A 69 -6.31 3.83 7.22
C ASN A 69 -5.56 3.67 5.88
N MET A 70 -5.59 2.48 5.29
CA MET A 70 -4.86 2.14 4.06
C MET A 70 -5.55 2.64 2.78
N LEU A 71 -6.68 3.34 2.90
CA LEU A 71 -7.34 4.03 1.79
C LEU A 71 -6.85 5.48 1.62
N LEU A 72 -6.26 6.07 2.66
CA LEU A 72 -5.79 7.45 2.66
C LEU A 72 -4.64 7.74 1.68
N PRO A 73 -3.70 6.81 1.42
CA PRO A 73 -2.62 7.04 0.46
C PRO A 73 -3.08 7.32 -0.98
N ASN A 74 -4.35 7.06 -1.32
CA ASN A 74 -4.95 7.42 -2.61
C ASN A 74 -5.24 8.93 -2.74
N LEU A 75 -5.16 9.70 -1.65
CA LEU A 75 -5.26 11.14 -1.68
C LEU A 75 -3.92 11.76 -2.13
N PRO A 76 -3.94 12.90 -2.85
CA PRO A 76 -2.72 13.58 -3.23
C PRO A 76 -1.98 14.09 -2.00
N SER A 77 -0.66 13.87 -1.95
CA SER A 77 0.23 14.46 -0.95
C SER A 77 0.42 15.96 -1.23
N PRO A 78 0.47 16.85 -0.21
CA PRO A 78 0.39 16.56 1.23
C PRO A 78 -1.04 16.30 1.72
N LEU A 79 -1.17 15.39 2.69
CA LEU A 79 -2.47 14.99 3.23
C LEU A 79 -3.16 16.15 3.99
N PRO A 80 -4.51 16.20 4.04
CA PRO A 80 -5.24 17.22 4.79
C PRO A 80 -5.19 16.96 6.31
N VAL A 81 -4.02 17.18 6.93
CA VAL A 81 -3.72 16.87 8.34
C VAL A 81 -4.77 17.39 9.32
N ALA A 82 -5.24 18.62 9.13
CA ALA A 82 -6.23 19.22 10.03
C ALA A 82 -7.57 18.47 10.04
N TRP A 83 -7.98 17.89 8.90
CA TRP A 83 -9.18 17.08 8.80
C TRP A 83 -8.96 15.68 9.35
N LEU A 84 -7.82 15.06 9.05
CA LEU A 84 -7.47 13.74 9.56
C LEU A 84 -7.42 13.72 11.09
N LYS A 85 -6.82 14.74 11.71
CA LYS A 85 -6.80 14.88 13.17
C LYS A 85 -8.19 15.06 13.78
N LYS A 86 -9.11 15.78 13.11
CA LYS A 86 -10.51 15.90 13.56
C LYS A 86 -11.24 14.55 13.52
N LEU A 87 -10.87 13.69 12.58
CA LEU A 87 -11.38 12.31 12.46
C LEU A 87 -10.62 11.31 13.36
N ASN A 88 -9.75 11.80 14.26
CA ASN A 88 -8.91 11.00 15.15
C ASN A 88 -7.93 10.04 14.42
N ILE A 89 -7.51 10.41 13.22
CA ILE A 89 -6.49 9.69 12.44
C ILE A 89 -5.15 10.42 12.60
N HIS A 90 -4.19 9.73 13.22
CA HIS A 90 -2.86 10.30 13.54
C HIS A 90 -1.71 9.63 12.79
N ASP A 91 -1.88 8.36 12.41
CA ASP A 91 -0.87 7.58 11.71
C ASP A 91 -1.45 6.65 10.64
N ILE A 92 -0.60 6.30 9.69
CA ILE A 92 -0.83 5.33 8.61
C ILE A 92 0.29 4.30 8.71
N LEU A 93 -0.02 3.09 9.20
CA LEU A 93 0.96 2.03 9.45
C LEU A 93 2.22 2.51 10.21
N GLY A 94 2.05 3.37 11.22
CA GLY A 94 3.14 3.91 12.03
C GLY A 94 3.85 5.14 11.46
N VAL A 95 3.49 5.61 10.26
CA VAL A 95 3.94 6.91 9.71
C VAL A 95 2.95 7.99 10.15
N LYS A 96 3.43 9.07 10.75
CA LYS A 96 2.57 10.19 11.12
C LYS A 96 2.00 10.86 9.88
N VAL A 97 0.72 11.27 9.96
CA VAL A 97 0.05 11.97 8.84
C VAL A 97 0.73 13.30 8.44
N GLU A 98 1.52 13.90 9.34
CA GLU A 98 2.30 15.12 9.09
C GLU A 98 3.57 14.87 8.29
N ASP A 99 4.16 13.68 8.45
CA ASP A 99 5.42 13.30 7.81
C ASP A 99 5.17 12.61 6.45
N TRP A 100 3.90 12.51 6.04
CA TRP A 100 3.50 11.84 4.81
C TRP A 100 3.84 12.68 3.57
N ASP A 101 4.79 12.17 2.79
CA ASP A 101 5.27 12.75 1.54
C ASP A 101 4.86 11.94 0.30
N LEU A 102 5.26 12.44 -0.87
CA LEU A 102 4.98 11.79 -2.15
C LEU A 102 5.67 10.42 -2.28
N ILE A 103 6.80 10.20 -1.61
CA ILE A 103 7.55 8.94 -1.66
C ILE A 103 6.78 7.85 -0.91
N TYR A 104 6.18 8.15 0.24
CA TYR A 104 5.29 7.19 0.92
C TYR A 104 4.10 6.79 0.04
N THR A 105 3.46 7.76 -0.63
CA THR A 105 2.40 7.46 -1.60
C THR A 105 2.93 6.61 -2.77
N GLY A 106 4.11 6.94 -3.31
CA GLY A 106 4.73 6.16 -4.38
C GLY A 106 5.02 4.72 -3.99
N ILE A 107 5.54 4.49 -2.77
CA ILE A 107 5.77 3.15 -2.22
C ILE A 107 4.44 2.39 -2.08
N TYR A 108 3.42 3.03 -1.50
CA TYR A 108 2.10 2.41 -1.37
C TYR A 108 1.53 1.99 -2.72
N LEU A 109 1.61 2.88 -3.73
CA LEU A 109 1.14 2.59 -5.07
C LEU A 109 1.93 1.43 -5.70
N ASP A 110 3.25 1.38 -5.54
CA ASP A 110 4.07 0.27 -6.06
C ASP A 110 3.67 -1.08 -5.46
N GLU A 111 3.46 -1.14 -4.13
CA GLU A 111 3.05 -2.36 -3.43
C GLU A 111 1.62 -2.80 -3.77
N VAL A 112 0.74 -1.85 -4.10
CA VAL A 112 -0.67 -2.13 -4.46
C VAL A 112 -0.85 -2.41 -5.96
N SER A 113 -0.12 -1.71 -6.83
CA SER A 113 -0.27 -1.68 -8.29
C SER A 113 -0.03 -3.03 -8.96
N GLY A 114 0.80 -3.89 -8.37
CA GLY A 114 1.03 -5.24 -8.89
C GLY A 114 -0.24 -6.09 -9.02
N TYR A 115 -1.33 -5.74 -8.31
CA TYR A 115 -2.50 -6.62 -8.15
C TYR A 115 -3.86 -5.91 -8.15
N THR A 116 -3.91 -4.58 -8.27
CA THR A 116 -5.17 -3.79 -8.18
C THR A 116 -6.00 -3.75 -9.45
N LEU A 117 -5.49 -4.26 -10.58
CA LEU A 117 -6.25 -4.33 -11.83
C LEU A 117 -7.51 -5.21 -11.71
N VAL A 118 -7.61 -6.04 -10.67
CA VAL A 118 -8.82 -6.83 -10.34
C VAL A 118 -9.78 -6.06 -9.41
N CYS A 119 -9.28 -5.17 -8.55
CA CYS A 119 -10.10 -4.48 -7.53
C CYS A 119 -10.77 -3.19 -8.04
N TYR A 120 -10.22 -2.54 -9.08
CA TYR A 120 -10.72 -1.27 -9.62
C TYR A 120 -11.52 -1.42 -10.93
N THR A 121 -11.78 -2.64 -11.40
CA THR A 121 -12.76 -2.79 -12.49
C THR A 121 -14.12 -2.32 -11.97
N PRO A 122 -14.83 -1.45 -12.71
CA PRO A 122 -16.11 -0.88 -12.29
C PRO A 122 -17.25 -1.92 -12.23
N THR A 123 -16.94 -3.21 -12.28
CA THR A 123 -17.90 -4.30 -12.09
C THR A 123 -18.06 -4.73 -10.62
N CYS A 124 -17.21 -4.25 -9.70
CA CYS A 124 -17.20 -4.72 -8.30
C CYS A 124 -17.61 -3.66 -7.27
N VAL A 125 -17.92 -2.43 -7.69
CA VAL A 125 -18.42 -1.38 -6.78
C VAL A 125 -19.74 -0.86 -7.33
N ASP A 126 -20.80 -1.62 -7.09
CA ASP A 126 -22.15 -1.05 -7.08
C ASP A 126 -22.20 -0.10 -5.87
N PHE A 127 -21.85 1.17 -6.09
CA PHE A 127 -22.30 2.26 -5.24
C PHE A 127 -23.79 2.44 -5.51
N ASP A 128 -24.63 1.78 -4.71
CA ASP A 128 -26.03 2.20 -4.54
C ASP A 128 -26.11 3.65 -4.01
#